data_AF-A0A2G8JDD4-F1
#
_entry.id   AF-A0A2G8JDD4-F1
#
_cell.length_a   1.000
_cell.length_b   1.000
_cell.length_c   1.000
_cell.angle_alpha   90.00
_cell.angle_beta   90.00
_cell.angle_gamma   90.00
#
_symmetry.space_group_name_H-M   'P 1'
#
loop_
_entity.id
_entity.type
_entity.pdbx_description
1 polymer ?
#
loop_
_entity_poly.entity_id
_entity_poly.type
_entity_poly.pdbx_seq_one_letter_code
_entity_poly.pdbx_strand_id
1 'polypeptide(L)'
;MEGPEANQWFYKGGCCPGVNEVVSHVGNLRVLPKFDVKWCSLRCSSGLLLPCSSDPPGPPGTPMKFVTRKYRFNSDLSFLLLQFYYSDHHCEQPSYSLRIRGQVHLRDASLADVGATHADYDLDRISMISFNLESAERLRSALNSTCLKEIGASDQFQPNDRVHILNLVHGKHLVDCAADIGLSLHELQLIRQQTMSKRSDEGKRLEWTELLLGDVHSDVKSRNTYRPKTFQTPLRKHVENDKVRCLIKQQHLVRLSMRPVWFRCTLFRPPPPPMPVTLF
;
A
#
# COMPACT_ATOMS: atom_id res chain seq x y z
N MET A 1 43.77 -38.92 9.25
CA MET A 1 44.06 -37.95 10.32
C MET A 1 43.92 -36.57 9.71
N GLU A 2 42.69 -36.10 9.65
CA GLU A 2 42.32 -34.84 9.03
C GLU A 2 42.41 -33.75 10.11
N GLY A 3 43.10 -32.66 9.78
CA GLY A 3 43.24 -31.49 10.66
C GLY A 3 41.95 -30.67 10.69
N PRO A 4 41.66 -29.95 11.79
CA PRO A 4 40.45 -29.17 11.89
C PRO A 4 40.59 -27.83 11.15
N GLU A 5 39.58 -27.53 10.33
CA GLU A 5 39.36 -26.29 9.61
C GLU A 5 39.17 -25.09 10.55
N ALA A 6 39.85 -24.00 10.21
CA ALA A 6 39.63 -22.68 10.76
C ALA A 6 38.41 -22.03 10.11
N ASN A 7 37.36 -21.79 10.89
CA ASN A 7 36.25 -20.92 10.50
C ASN A 7 36.01 -19.88 11.62
N GLN A 8 36.64 -18.72 11.49
CA GLN A 8 36.34 -17.55 12.31
C GLN A 8 36.31 -16.31 11.42
N TRP A 9 35.10 -15.94 11.00
CA TRP A 9 34.80 -14.57 10.57
C TRP A 9 33.69 -14.03 11.47
N PHE A 10 34.10 -13.08 12.31
CA PHE A 10 33.23 -12.24 13.12
C PHE A 10 32.48 -11.26 12.22
N TYR A 11 31.16 -11.19 12.35
CA TYR A 11 30.43 -9.93 12.20
C TYR A 11 29.65 -9.65 13.47
N LYS A 12 30.32 -8.93 14.39
CA LYS A 12 29.69 -8.14 15.44
C LYS A 12 29.29 -6.80 14.81
N GLY A 13 27.99 -6.51 14.79
CA GLY A 13 27.44 -5.21 14.46
C GLY A 13 26.05 -5.11 15.08
N GLY A 14 25.99 -4.69 16.34
CA GLY A 14 24.75 -4.57 17.09
C GLY A 14 23.99 -3.29 16.77
N CYS A 15 22.65 -3.37 16.83
CA CYS A 15 21.75 -2.27 17.18
C CYS A 15 20.41 -2.85 17.68
N CYS A 16 20.41 -3.35 18.92
CA CYS A 16 19.30 -3.34 19.90
C CYS A 16 19.70 -4.26 21.09
N PRO A 17 19.75 -3.77 22.34
CA PRO A 17 19.98 -4.64 23.49
C PRO A 17 18.72 -5.47 23.79
N GLY A 18 18.98 -6.70 24.26
CA GLY A 18 18.05 -7.81 24.48
C GLY A 18 16.61 -7.46 24.80
N VAL A 19 15.70 -7.86 23.91
CA VAL A 19 14.29 -8.06 24.23
C VAL A 19 14.13 -9.53 24.53
N ASN A 20 13.80 -9.87 25.78
CA ASN A 20 13.25 -11.18 26.11
C ASN A 20 11.83 -11.24 25.52
N GLU A 21 11.73 -11.61 24.24
CA GLU A 21 10.47 -11.78 23.52
C GLU A 21 9.80 -13.06 23.98
N VAL A 22 8.64 -12.93 24.63
CA VAL A 22 7.75 -14.06 24.91
C VAL A 22 6.72 -14.09 23.78
N VAL A 23 7.01 -14.86 22.74
CA VAL A 23 6.06 -15.18 21.67
C VAL A 23 5.12 -16.27 22.21
N SER A 24 3.83 -15.96 22.35
CA SER A 24 2.83 -16.97 22.72
C SER A 24 2.54 -17.85 21.50
N HIS A 25 3.01 -19.10 21.56
CA HIS A 25 2.77 -20.11 20.53
C HIS A 25 1.35 -20.68 20.68
N VAL A 26 0.46 -20.31 19.75
CA VAL A 26 -0.74 -21.10 19.47
C VAL A 26 -0.37 -21.99 18.29
N GLY A 27 -0.65 -23.30 18.41
CA GLY A 27 -0.22 -24.35 17.47
C GLY A 27 -0.68 -24.15 16.02
N ASN A 28 -0.51 -25.19 15.19
CA ASN A 28 -0.78 -25.28 13.74
C ASN A 28 -2.19 -24.88 13.22
N LEU A 29 -2.92 -24.03 13.91
CA LEU A 29 -4.14 -23.40 13.42
C LEU A 29 -3.80 -22.36 12.34
N ARG A 30 -4.66 -22.28 11.32
CA ARG A 30 -4.75 -21.14 10.40
C ARG A 30 -5.08 -19.90 11.24
N VAL A 31 -4.07 -19.16 11.69
CA VAL A 31 -4.25 -17.96 12.50
C VAL A 31 -4.64 -16.82 11.57
N LEU A 32 -5.94 -16.62 11.44
CA LEU A 32 -6.45 -15.57 10.58
C LEU A 32 -6.47 -14.23 11.29
N PRO A 33 -6.12 -13.13 10.58
CA PRO A 33 -6.34 -11.82 11.14
C PRO A 33 -7.83 -11.68 11.47
N LYS A 34 -8.16 -11.30 12.72
CA LYS A 34 -9.56 -11.09 13.11
C LYS A 34 -10.22 -10.15 12.10
N PHE A 35 -11.34 -10.56 11.53
CA PHE A 35 -11.70 -10.14 10.19
C PHE A 35 -12.43 -8.82 10.03
N ASP A 36 -12.69 -8.04 11.08
CA ASP A 36 -13.15 -6.66 10.90
C ASP A 36 -12.18 -5.70 11.58
N VAL A 37 -10.93 -5.78 11.13
CA VAL A 37 -9.82 -5.07 11.74
C VAL A 37 -9.07 -4.28 10.68
N LYS A 38 -8.72 -3.05 11.06
CA LYS A 38 -7.85 -2.15 10.30
C LYS A 38 -6.39 -2.39 10.72
N TRP A 39 -5.50 -2.49 9.76
CA TRP A 39 -4.06 -2.67 9.97
C TRP A 39 -3.31 -1.54 9.29
N CYS A 40 -2.29 -0.99 9.94
CA CYS A 40 -1.60 0.19 9.45
C CYS A 40 -0.08 0.09 9.56
N SER A 41 0.61 0.66 8.58
CA SER A 41 2.04 0.93 8.68
C SER A 41 2.30 1.94 9.81
N LEU A 42 3.25 1.59 10.68
CA LEU A 42 3.76 2.49 11.73
C LEU A 42 4.97 3.29 11.29
N ARG A 43 5.58 2.91 10.17
CA ARG A 43 6.80 3.52 9.62
C ARG A 43 6.66 3.68 8.12
N CYS A 44 7.32 4.71 7.59
CA CYS A 44 7.54 4.89 6.17
C CYS A 44 8.42 3.73 5.70
N SER A 45 7.84 2.75 5.01
CA SER A 45 8.62 1.60 4.56
C SER A 45 9.32 1.99 3.27
N SER A 46 10.63 1.78 3.22
CA SER A 46 11.30 1.80 1.93
C SER A 46 10.80 0.58 1.16
N GLY A 47 9.99 0.75 0.10
CA GLY A 47 9.40 -0.32 -0.70
C GLY A 47 10.42 -1.21 -1.42
N LEU A 48 11.71 -0.97 -1.19
CA LEU A 48 12.87 -1.70 -1.66
C LEU A 48 14.00 -1.55 -0.63
N LEU A 49 14.78 -2.62 -0.43
CA LEU A 49 16.06 -2.58 0.27
C LEU A 49 16.93 -1.46 -0.32
N LEU A 50 17.54 -0.69 0.58
CA LEU A 50 18.34 0.52 0.33
C LEU A 50 19.34 0.35 -0.83
N PRO A 51 19.55 1.43 -1.60
CA PRO A 51 20.87 2.05 -1.58
C PRO A 51 20.80 3.50 -1.12
N CYS A 52 21.96 4.00 -0.73
CA CYS A 52 22.21 5.24 -0.01
C CYS A 52 21.55 6.49 -0.64
N SER A 53 21.37 7.51 0.19
CA SER A 53 20.80 8.84 -0.10
C SER A 53 21.52 9.65 -1.19
N SER A 54 22.51 9.09 -1.87
CA SER A 54 23.32 9.71 -2.92
C SER A 54 22.99 9.25 -4.33
N ASP A 55 22.03 8.33 -4.51
CA ASP A 55 21.69 7.86 -5.85
C ASP A 55 20.91 8.92 -6.64
N PRO A 56 21.27 9.16 -7.92
CA PRO A 56 20.51 10.04 -8.80
C PRO A 56 19.06 9.56 -8.95
N PRO A 57 18.11 10.47 -9.29
CA PRO A 57 16.75 10.08 -9.58
C PRO A 57 16.75 8.95 -10.62
N GLY A 58 16.12 7.83 -10.27
CA GLY A 58 16.04 6.69 -11.15
C GLY A 58 15.35 7.04 -12.47
N PRO A 59 15.56 6.24 -13.53
CA PRO A 59 14.91 6.47 -14.80
C PRO A 59 13.38 6.53 -14.66
N PRO A 60 12.67 7.20 -15.58
CA PRO A 60 11.21 7.23 -15.61
C PRO A 60 10.65 5.81 -15.46
N GLY A 61 9.72 5.62 -14.50
CA GLY A 61 9.16 4.31 -14.17
C GLY A 61 9.83 3.56 -13.01
N THR A 62 10.80 4.15 -12.30
CA THR A 62 11.30 3.56 -11.05
C THR A 62 10.21 3.58 -9.96
N PRO A 63 9.97 2.46 -9.26
CA PRO A 63 8.99 2.42 -8.19
C PRO A 63 9.39 3.40 -7.09
N MET A 64 8.43 4.21 -6.66
CA MET A 64 8.67 5.15 -5.56
C MET A 64 9.11 4.40 -4.32
N LYS A 65 10.21 4.88 -3.76
CA LYS A 65 10.94 4.18 -2.71
C LYS A 65 10.18 4.18 -1.40
N PHE A 66 9.20 5.06 -1.16
CA PHE A 66 8.58 5.23 0.16
C PHE A 66 7.08 4.95 0.12
N VAL A 67 6.63 4.04 0.98
CA VAL A 67 5.25 3.55 0.99
C VAL A 67 4.66 3.45 2.39
N THR A 68 3.39 3.80 2.51
CA THR A 68 2.55 3.45 3.66
C THR A 68 1.31 2.69 3.22
N ARG A 69 0.87 1.75 4.07
CA ARG A 69 -0.25 0.87 3.77
C ARG A 69 -1.26 0.89 4.90
N LYS A 70 -2.53 0.82 4.53
CA LYS A 70 -3.64 0.56 5.43
C LYS A 70 -4.56 -0.49 4.82
N TYR A 71 -4.59 -1.64 5.48
CA TYR A 71 -5.49 -2.72 5.16
C TYR A 71 -6.74 -2.66 6.03
N ARG A 72 -7.88 -3.01 5.45
CA ARG A 72 -9.07 -3.47 6.17
C ARG A 72 -9.43 -4.81 5.57
N PHE A 73 -9.35 -5.87 6.35
CA PHE A 73 -9.95 -7.14 6.00
C PHE A 73 -11.39 -7.15 6.51
N ASN A 74 -12.27 -7.85 5.81
CA ASN A 74 -13.66 -8.12 6.16
C ASN A 74 -13.83 -9.63 6.48
N SER A 75 -14.95 -9.99 7.11
CA SER A 75 -15.28 -11.37 7.52
C SER A 75 -15.36 -12.38 6.37
N ASP A 76 -15.64 -11.90 5.16
CA ASP A 76 -15.71 -12.69 3.93
C ASP A 76 -14.36 -12.81 3.20
N LEU A 77 -13.25 -12.49 3.89
CA LEU A 77 -11.89 -12.43 3.34
C LEU A 77 -11.69 -11.41 2.22
N SER A 78 -12.69 -10.56 1.96
CA SER A 78 -12.48 -9.39 1.12
C SER A 78 -11.60 -8.38 1.85
N PHE A 79 -10.84 -7.62 1.08
CA PHE A 79 -9.97 -6.60 1.64
C PHE A 79 -10.08 -5.27 0.88
N LEU A 80 -9.78 -4.22 1.63
CA LEU A 80 -9.51 -2.89 1.14
C LEU A 80 -8.10 -2.49 1.55
N LEU A 81 -7.26 -2.19 0.57
CA LEU A 81 -5.94 -1.61 0.76
C LEU A 81 -5.95 -0.15 0.29
N LEU A 82 -5.51 0.74 1.17
CA LEU A 82 -5.06 2.09 0.83
C LEU A 82 -3.54 2.11 0.88
N GLN A 83 -2.90 2.39 -0.24
CA GLN A 83 -1.45 2.45 -0.37
C GLN A 83 -1.04 3.82 -0.89
N PHE A 84 -0.18 4.51 -0.15
CA PHE A 84 0.32 5.84 -0.50
C PHE A 84 1.79 5.74 -0.84
N TYR A 85 2.19 6.40 -1.93
CA TYR A 85 3.57 6.51 -2.37
C TYR A 85 4.04 7.94 -2.18
N TYR A 86 5.26 8.10 -1.66
CA TYR A 86 5.83 9.38 -1.26
C TYR A 86 7.14 9.65 -2.01
N SER A 87 7.41 10.93 -2.25
CA SER A 87 8.68 11.38 -2.84
C SER A 87 9.80 11.49 -1.80
N ASP A 88 9.45 11.55 -0.51
CA ASP A 88 10.38 11.72 0.60
C ASP A 88 10.34 10.53 1.59
N HIS A 89 11.47 10.33 2.29
CA HIS A 89 11.65 9.24 3.24
C HIS A 89 10.90 9.40 4.57
N HIS A 90 10.39 10.60 4.83
CA HIS A 90 9.57 10.88 6.01
C HIS A 90 8.08 10.67 5.73
N CYS A 91 7.70 10.30 4.49
CA CYS A 91 6.32 10.13 4.06
C CYS A 91 5.47 11.39 4.31
N GLU A 92 5.99 12.57 3.93
CA GLU A 92 5.32 13.86 4.10
C GLU A 92 4.74 14.43 2.80
N GLN A 93 5.33 14.10 1.67
CA GLN A 93 4.99 14.58 0.34
C GLN A 93 4.46 13.40 -0.51
N PRO A 94 3.14 13.14 -0.46
CA PRO A 94 2.56 12.06 -1.23
C PRO A 94 2.56 12.42 -2.71
N SER A 95 2.97 11.47 -3.54
CA SER A 95 3.01 11.60 -4.98
C SER A 95 1.74 11.05 -5.62
N TYR A 96 1.35 9.84 -5.25
CA TYR A 96 0.09 9.22 -5.66
C TYR A 96 -0.38 8.18 -4.64
N SER A 97 -1.62 7.74 -4.79
CA SER A 97 -2.21 6.69 -3.97
C SER A 97 -2.97 5.68 -4.80
N LEU A 98 -3.02 4.46 -4.29
CA LEU A 98 -3.82 3.38 -4.80
C LEU A 98 -4.87 3.01 -3.75
N ARG A 99 -6.09 2.81 -4.22
CA ARG A 99 -7.17 2.18 -3.48
C ARG A 99 -7.51 0.87 -4.18
N ILE A 100 -7.21 -0.24 -3.51
CA ILE A 100 -7.27 -1.58 -4.05
C ILE A 100 -8.33 -2.39 -3.27
N ARG A 101 -9.19 -3.10 -4.00
CA ARG A 101 -10.16 -4.04 -3.46
C ARG A 101 -9.91 -5.41 -4.07
N GLY A 102 -10.05 -6.45 -3.25
CA GLY A 102 -9.91 -7.82 -3.70
C GLY A 102 -10.38 -8.81 -2.63
N GLN A 103 -10.04 -10.08 -2.84
CA GLN A 103 -10.32 -11.17 -1.91
C GLN A 103 -9.06 -12.03 -1.69
N VAL A 104 -8.89 -12.54 -0.48
CA VAL A 104 -7.83 -13.48 -0.14
C VAL A 104 -8.39 -14.90 -0.06
N HIS A 105 -7.69 -15.86 -0.65
CA HIS A 105 -8.02 -17.28 -0.63
C HIS A 105 -6.96 -18.04 0.15
N LEU A 106 -7.32 -18.48 1.34
CA LEU A 106 -6.38 -19.15 2.25
C LEU A 106 -6.08 -20.57 1.76
N ARG A 107 -4.81 -20.92 1.78
CA ARG A 107 -4.30 -22.25 1.48
C ARG A 107 -3.90 -22.92 2.79
N ASP A 108 -2.67 -23.40 2.87
CA ASP A 108 -2.16 -24.20 3.97
C ASP A 108 -1.25 -23.40 4.90
N ALA A 109 -1.02 -23.93 6.10
CA ALA A 109 -0.04 -23.35 7.01
C ALA A 109 1.37 -23.47 6.40
N SER A 110 2.21 -22.44 6.60
CA SER A 110 3.61 -22.52 6.22
C SER A 110 4.34 -23.48 7.16
N LEU A 111 5.06 -24.44 6.58
CA LEU A 111 5.93 -25.34 7.34
C LEU A 111 7.24 -24.66 7.75
N ALA A 112 7.69 -23.68 6.96
CA ALA A 112 8.91 -22.93 7.24
C ALA A 112 8.69 -21.85 8.31
N ASP A 113 7.50 -21.24 8.32
CA ASP A 113 7.16 -20.11 9.18
C ASP A 113 5.99 -20.46 10.10
N VAL A 114 6.30 -20.81 11.35
CA VAL A 114 5.30 -21.19 12.35
C VAL A 114 4.24 -20.10 12.51
N GLY A 115 2.97 -20.47 12.38
CA GLY A 115 1.82 -19.58 12.50
C GLY A 115 1.54 -18.72 11.27
N ALA A 116 2.31 -18.87 10.19
CA ALA A 116 2.00 -18.27 8.91
C ALA A 116 1.11 -19.17 8.06
N THR A 117 0.38 -18.56 7.13
CA THR A 117 -0.54 -19.22 6.21
C THR A 117 -0.24 -18.76 4.80
N HIS A 118 -0.06 -19.70 3.88
CA HIS A 118 -0.02 -19.44 2.46
C HIS A 118 -1.41 -19.05 1.97
N ALA A 119 -1.47 -18.14 1.02
CA ALA A 119 -2.72 -17.72 0.40
C ALA A 119 -2.51 -17.36 -1.07
N ASP A 120 -3.61 -17.28 -1.79
CA ASP A 120 -3.70 -16.58 -3.07
C ASP A 120 -4.63 -15.37 -2.91
N TYR A 121 -4.71 -14.53 -3.93
CA TYR A 121 -5.60 -13.37 -3.91
C TYR A 121 -6.13 -13.07 -5.31
N ASP A 122 -7.32 -12.48 -5.35
CA ASP A 122 -7.92 -11.91 -6.56
C ASP A 122 -8.15 -10.42 -6.35
N LEU A 123 -8.06 -9.64 -7.44
CA LEU A 123 -8.29 -8.20 -7.42
C LEU A 123 -9.59 -7.86 -8.13
N ASP A 124 -10.46 -7.13 -7.45
CA ASP A 124 -11.74 -6.67 -8.01
C ASP A 124 -11.58 -5.32 -8.71
N ARG A 125 -10.86 -4.41 -8.05
CA ARG A 125 -10.80 -3.00 -8.47
C ARG A 125 -9.57 -2.31 -7.93
N ILE A 126 -8.89 -1.60 -8.82
CA ILE A 126 -7.83 -0.66 -8.45
C ILE A 126 -8.18 0.72 -8.98
N SER A 127 -8.20 1.70 -8.08
CA SER A 127 -8.26 3.10 -8.46
C SER A 127 -7.01 3.83 -8.01
N MET A 128 -6.51 4.71 -8.87
CA MET A 128 -5.30 5.49 -8.67
C MET A 128 -5.65 6.98 -8.65
N ILE A 129 -4.98 7.74 -7.77
CA ILE A 129 -5.04 9.21 -7.73
C ILE A 129 -3.62 9.75 -7.60
N SER A 130 -3.24 10.64 -8.51
CA SER A 130 -2.02 11.46 -8.42
C SER A 130 -2.30 12.73 -7.61
N PHE A 131 -1.32 13.26 -6.89
CA PHE A 131 -1.50 14.46 -6.05
C PHE A 131 -0.84 15.72 -6.62
N ASN A 132 0.04 15.58 -7.61
CA ASN A 132 0.71 16.67 -8.32
C ASN A 132 0.93 16.31 -9.79
N LEU A 133 1.23 17.32 -10.62
CA LEU A 133 1.36 17.17 -12.07
C LEU A 133 2.53 16.25 -12.45
N GLU A 134 3.68 16.41 -11.80
CA GLU A 134 4.86 15.58 -12.02
C GLU A 134 4.58 14.09 -11.81
N SER A 135 3.81 13.74 -10.78
CA SER A 135 3.40 12.36 -10.48
C SER A 135 2.37 11.86 -11.49
N ALA A 136 1.43 12.72 -11.92
CA ALA A 136 0.46 12.39 -12.95
C ALA A 136 1.16 12.06 -14.29
N GLU A 137 2.13 12.88 -14.69
CA GLU A 137 2.92 12.66 -15.91
C GLU A 137 3.77 11.39 -15.83
N ARG A 138 4.45 11.16 -14.70
CA ARG A 138 5.21 9.92 -14.47
C ARG A 138 4.34 8.67 -14.58
N LEU A 139 3.16 8.67 -13.95
CA LEU A 139 2.24 7.55 -14.02
C LEU A 139 1.74 7.34 -15.45
N ARG A 140 1.38 8.42 -16.15
CA ARG A 140 0.97 8.36 -17.55
C ARG A 140 2.07 7.78 -18.45
N SER A 141 3.32 8.14 -18.22
CA SER A 141 4.47 7.60 -18.96
C SER A 141 4.81 6.15 -18.62
N ALA A 142 4.43 5.66 -17.44
CA ALA A 142 4.60 4.26 -17.05
C ALA A 142 3.54 3.34 -17.66
N LEU A 143 2.35 3.88 -17.94
CA LEU A 143 1.25 3.13 -18.56
C LEU A 143 1.51 2.93 -20.05
N ASN A 144 1.21 1.72 -20.54
CA ASN A 144 1.32 1.44 -21.97
C ASN A 144 0.22 2.16 -22.76
N SER A 145 0.41 2.33 -24.07
CA SER A 145 -0.55 3.06 -24.92
C SER A 145 -1.93 2.41 -24.99
N THR A 146 -2.02 1.10 -24.81
CA THR A 146 -3.27 0.35 -24.81
C THR A 146 -4.06 0.65 -23.53
N CYS A 147 -3.40 0.58 -22.38
CA CYS A 147 -3.98 0.93 -21.09
C CYS A 147 -4.48 2.37 -21.08
N LEU A 148 -3.70 3.34 -21.59
CA LEU A 148 -4.13 4.73 -21.66
C LEU A 148 -5.43 4.92 -22.46
N LYS A 149 -5.66 4.10 -23.48
CA LYS A 149 -6.92 4.09 -24.24
C LYS A 149 -8.05 3.45 -23.43
N GLU A 150 -7.79 2.30 -22.80
CA GLU A 150 -8.77 1.55 -22.03
C GLU A 150 -9.31 2.32 -20.81
N ILE A 151 -8.44 3.04 -20.10
CA ILE A 151 -8.84 3.84 -18.93
C ILE A 151 -9.42 5.21 -19.29
N GLY A 152 -9.54 5.53 -20.58
CA GLY A 152 -10.03 6.82 -21.06
C GLY A 152 -9.16 8.00 -20.65
N ALA A 153 -7.87 7.77 -20.39
CA ALA A 153 -6.91 8.78 -19.97
C ALA A 153 -5.80 8.98 -21.02
N SER A 154 -6.20 8.88 -22.29
CA SER A 154 -5.38 9.32 -23.43
C SER A 154 -5.18 10.85 -23.40
N ASP A 155 -6.10 11.58 -22.77
CA ASP A 155 -5.96 13.00 -22.45
C ASP A 155 -5.10 13.21 -21.19
N GLN A 156 -4.74 14.47 -20.92
CA GLN A 156 -3.81 14.86 -19.87
C GLN A 156 -4.35 14.49 -18.47
N PHE A 157 -3.80 13.44 -17.84
CA PHE A 157 -4.07 13.06 -16.44
C PHE A 157 -3.96 14.30 -15.53
N GLN A 158 -5.06 14.75 -14.91
CA GLN A 158 -4.99 15.86 -13.97
C GLN A 158 -4.71 15.38 -12.55
N PRO A 159 -4.01 16.17 -11.74
CA PRO A 159 -3.86 15.89 -10.32
C PRO A 159 -5.22 15.81 -9.62
N ASN A 160 -5.35 14.84 -8.72
CA ASN A 160 -6.54 14.50 -7.93
C ASN A 160 -7.65 13.78 -8.70
N ASP A 161 -7.47 13.52 -10.00
CA ASP A 161 -8.38 12.66 -10.74
C ASP A 161 -8.27 11.22 -10.28
N ARG A 162 -9.43 10.59 -10.08
CA ARG A 162 -9.51 9.17 -9.78
C ARG A 162 -9.68 8.38 -11.07
N VAL A 163 -8.66 7.59 -11.41
CA VAL A 163 -8.68 6.72 -12.58
C VAL A 163 -8.75 5.26 -12.14
N HIS A 164 -9.59 4.46 -12.79
CA HIS A 164 -9.67 3.02 -12.56
C HIS A 164 -8.70 2.31 -13.50
N ILE A 165 -7.67 1.67 -12.94
CA ILE A 165 -6.65 0.95 -13.71
C ILE A 165 -6.84 -0.57 -13.67
N LEU A 166 -7.74 -1.05 -12.81
CA LEU A 166 -8.24 -2.42 -12.85
C LEU A 166 -9.73 -2.39 -12.48
N ASN A 167 -10.56 -3.06 -13.27
CA ASN A 167 -11.99 -3.21 -12.97
C ASN A 167 -12.54 -4.55 -13.45
N LEU A 168 -12.86 -5.43 -12.50
CA LEU A 168 -13.54 -6.70 -12.71
C LEU A 168 -15.07 -6.45 -12.82
N VAL A 169 -15.67 -6.87 -13.92
CA VAL A 169 -17.11 -6.82 -14.16
C VAL A 169 -17.58 -8.18 -14.66
N HIS A 170 -18.58 -8.78 -13.99
CA HIS A 170 -19.10 -10.12 -14.31
C HIS A 170 -18.02 -11.21 -14.47
N GLY A 171 -17.00 -11.20 -13.61
CA GLY A 171 -15.93 -12.21 -13.63
C GLY A 171 -14.87 -12.00 -14.72
N LYS A 172 -14.87 -10.87 -15.44
CA LYS A 172 -13.84 -10.53 -16.43
C LYS A 172 -13.22 -9.16 -16.14
N HIS A 173 -11.88 -9.07 -16.24
CA HIS A 173 -11.20 -7.78 -16.18
C HIS A 173 -11.54 -7.01 -17.45
N LEU A 174 -12.32 -5.93 -17.30
CA LEU A 174 -12.62 -5.04 -18.42
C LEU A 174 -11.38 -4.21 -18.78
N VAL A 175 -10.56 -3.90 -17.77
CA VAL A 175 -9.29 -3.19 -17.86
C VAL A 175 -8.36 -3.78 -16.81
N ASP A 176 -7.08 -3.98 -17.15
CA ASP A 176 -6.04 -4.39 -16.21
C ASP A 176 -4.67 -3.80 -16.60
N CYS A 177 -4.32 -2.71 -15.95
CA CYS A 177 -3.02 -2.04 -16.09
C CYS A 177 -2.17 -2.14 -14.82
N ALA A 178 -2.47 -3.08 -13.91
CA ALA A 178 -1.74 -3.21 -12.66
C ALA A 178 -0.26 -3.53 -12.92
N ALA A 179 0.01 -4.40 -13.90
CA ALA A 179 1.36 -4.79 -14.27
C ALA A 179 2.18 -3.63 -14.88
N ASP A 180 1.55 -2.72 -15.63
CA ASP A 180 2.22 -1.57 -16.25
C ASP A 180 2.86 -0.64 -15.19
N ILE A 181 2.21 -0.48 -14.05
CA ILE A 181 2.75 0.31 -12.92
C ILE A 181 3.55 -0.54 -11.92
N GLY A 182 3.88 -1.79 -12.27
CA GLY A 182 4.64 -2.69 -11.42
C GLY A 182 3.95 -3.06 -10.10
N LEU A 183 2.60 -3.01 -10.08
CA LEU A 183 1.80 -3.36 -8.90
C LEU A 183 1.62 -4.88 -8.82
N SER A 184 2.08 -5.45 -7.70
CA SER A 184 1.82 -6.82 -7.30
C SER A 184 1.48 -6.84 -5.80
N LEU A 185 0.47 -7.63 -5.42
CA LEU A 185 0.12 -7.87 -4.02
C LEU A 185 0.54 -9.28 -3.57
N HIS A 186 1.63 -9.82 -4.13
CA HIS A 186 2.19 -11.10 -3.72
C HIS A 186 2.56 -11.16 -2.23
N GLU A 187 2.71 -10.02 -1.56
CA GLU A 187 2.79 -9.94 -0.09
C GLU A 187 1.62 -10.63 0.63
N LEU A 188 0.44 -10.70 0.01
CA LEU A 188 -0.73 -11.40 0.56
C LEU A 188 -0.62 -12.92 0.45
N GLN A 189 0.37 -13.46 -0.24
CA GLN A 189 0.53 -14.91 -0.43
C GLN A 189 1.19 -15.61 0.77
N LEU A 190 1.68 -14.84 1.74
CA LEU A 190 2.19 -15.34 3.01
C LEU A 190 1.75 -14.39 4.12
N ILE A 191 0.84 -14.84 4.98
CA ILE A 191 0.20 -14.00 5.99
C ILE A 191 0.42 -14.62 7.37
N ARG A 192 0.81 -13.80 8.34
CA ARG A 192 0.92 -14.21 9.74
C ARG A 192 0.39 -13.13 10.66
N GLN A 193 -0.48 -13.51 11.60
CA GLN A 193 -0.86 -12.64 12.70
C GLN A 193 -0.11 -13.07 13.96
N GLN A 194 0.50 -12.13 14.68
CA GLN A 194 1.15 -12.40 15.96
C GLN A 194 0.72 -11.41 17.03
N THR A 195 0.66 -11.87 18.28
CA THR A 195 0.46 -11.02 19.44
C THR A 195 1.80 -10.83 20.13
N MET A 196 2.23 -9.57 20.21
CA MET A 196 3.45 -9.18 20.90
C MET A 196 3.08 -8.70 22.30
N SER A 197 3.99 -8.95 23.25
CA SER A 197 3.87 -8.41 24.61
C SER A 197 5.21 -7.88 25.08
N LYS A 198 5.20 -6.72 25.72
CA LYS A 198 6.37 -6.13 26.38
C LYS A 198 6.00 -5.72 27.79
N ARG A 199 6.88 -5.99 28.74
CA ARG A 199 6.76 -5.44 30.09
C ARG A 199 7.38 -4.05 30.12
N SER A 200 6.61 -3.07 30.55
CA SER A 200 7.06 -1.71 30.84
C SER A 200 8.01 -1.72 32.05
N ASP A 201 8.83 -0.68 32.17
CA ASP A 201 9.74 -0.47 33.31
C ASP A 201 8.95 -0.37 34.63
N GLU A 202 7.68 0.08 34.58
CA GLU A 202 6.73 0.09 35.70
C GLU A 202 6.06 -1.28 35.99
N GLY A 203 6.51 -2.36 35.34
CA GLY A 203 5.97 -3.71 35.50
C GLY A 203 4.65 -3.97 34.75
N LYS A 204 4.03 -2.96 34.14
CA LYS A 204 2.80 -3.08 33.33
C LYS A 204 3.05 -3.90 32.06
N ARG A 205 2.16 -4.82 31.72
CA ARG A 205 2.22 -5.60 30.47
C ARG A 205 1.51 -4.85 29.35
N LEU A 206 2.26 -4.49 28.32
CA LEU A 206 1.75 -3.89 27.09
C LEU A 206 1.63 -4.99 26.05
N GLU A 207 0.45 -5.19 25.48
CA GLU A 207 0.21 -6.16 24.41
C GLU A 207 -0.28 -5.46 23.15
N TRP A 208 0.19 -5.92 21.99
CA TRP A 208 -0.30 -5.44 20.71
C TRP A 208 -0.32 -6.55 19.67
N THR A 209 -1.13 -6.38 18.65
CA THR A 209 -1.25 -7.36 17.56
C THR A 209 -0.62 -6.81 16.29
N GLU A 210 0.16 -7.65 15.63
CA GLU A 210 0.85 -7.38 14.38
C GLU A 210 0.36 -8.33 13.28
N LEU A 211 0.30 -7.78 12.07
CA LEU A 211 0.06 -8.51 10.83
C LEU A 211 1.31 -8.42 9.97
N LEU A 212 1.89 -9.57 9.70
CA LEU A 212 3.04 -9.75 8.83
C LEU A 212 2.53 -10.23 7.47
N LEU A 213 3.02 -9.57 6.43
CA LEU A 213 2.77 -9.91 5.03
C LEU A 213 4.11 -10.29 4.39
N GLY A 214 4.06 -11.16 3.40
CA GLY A 214 5.22 -11.68 2.69
C GLY A 214 6.10 -10.57 2.11
N ASP A 215 7.39 -10.83 1.99
CA ASP A 215 8.34 -9.98 1.28
C ASP A 215 8.02 -9.82 -0.21
N VAL A 216 8.54 -8.74 -0.80
CA VAL A 216 8.35 -8.39 -2.21
C VAL A 216 9.71 -8.34 -2.88
N HIS A 217 9.80 -8.87 -4.10
CA HIS A 217 11.04 -8.88 -4.85
C HIS A 217 11.55 -7.45 -5.12
N SER A 218 12.88 -7.30 -5.10
CA SER A 218 13.54 -6.01 -5.29
C SER A 218 13.44 -5.51 -6.74
N ASP A 219 13.66 -6.40 -7.71
CA ASP A 219 13.39 -6.12 -9.11
C ASP A 219 11.89 -6.20 -9.42
N VAL A 220 11.35 -5.12 -10.01
CA VAL A 220 9.94 -4.96 -10.40
C VAL A 220 9.49 -6.03 -11.39
N LYS A 221 10.34 -6.39 -12.36
CA LYS A 221 9.96 -7.34 -13.42
C LYS A 221 9.69 -8.74 -12.86
N SER A 222 10.38 -9.07 -11.78
CA SER A 222 10.28 -10.37 -11.11
C SER A 222 9.17 -10.42 -10.04
N ARG A 223 8.53 -9.28 -9.68
CA ARG A 223 7.51 -9.24 -8.61
C ARG A 223 6.25 -10.05 -8.91
N ASN A 224 5.88 -10.18 -10.19
CA ASN A 224 4.68 -10.92 -10.59
C ASN A 224 4.86 -12.44 -10.57
N THR A 225 6.10 -12.93 -10.47
CA THR A 225 6.39 -14.37 -10.42
C THR A 225 7.03 -14.79 -9.09
N TYR A 226 7.50 -13.83 -8.29
CA TYR A 226 8.12 -14.09 -7.00
C TYR A 226 7.12 -14.61 -5.98
N ARG A 227 7.44 -15.72 -5.30
CA ARG A 227 6.71 -16.18 -4.11
C ARG A 227 7.45 -15.70 -2.86
N PRO A 228 6.76 -15.07 -1.89
CA PRO A 228 7.38 -14.63 -0.66
C PRO A 228 8.04 -15.76 0.12
N LYS A 229 9.18 -15.46 0.74
CA LYS A 229 9.97 -16.36 1.57
C LYS A 229 10.15 -15.84 2.99
N THR A 230 9.97 -14.55 3.19
CA THR A 230 10.12 -13.88 4.48
C THR A 230 8.99 -12.87 4.66
N PHE A 231 9.05 -12.04 5.72
CA PHE A 231 8.03 -11.03 6.00
C PHE A 231 8.57 -9.61 5.85
N GLN A 232 7.72 -8.70 5.41
CA GLN A 232 7.97 -7.26 5.50
C GLN A 232 7.81 -6.76 6.94
N THR A 233 8.14 -5.48 7.14
CA THR A 233 7.85 -4.76 8.38
C THR A 233 6.38 -4.96 8.78
N PRO A 234 6.10 -5.39 10.01
CA PRO A 234 4.74 -5.69 10.45
C PRO A 234 3.83 -4.45 10.42
N LEU A 235 2.57 -4.69 10.07
CA LEU A 235 1.48 -3.73 10.25
C LEU A 235 0.91 -3.89 11.65
N ARG A 236 0.51 -2.79 12.29
CA ARG A 236 -0.11 -2.86 13.61
C ARG A 236 -1.62 -2.75 13.50
N LYS A 237 -2.31 -3.51 14.35
CA LYS A 237 -3.75 -3.39 14.53
C LYS A 237 -4.09 -1.96 14.96
N HIS A 238 -4.95 -1.29 14.21
CA HIS A 238 -5.49 0.01 14.56
C HIS A 238 -6.56 -0.18 15.65
N VAL A 239 -6.37 0.48 16.78
CA VAL A 239 -7.30 0.49 17.90
C VAL A 239 -7.72 1.95 18.09
N GLU A 240 -9.04 2.21 18.07
CA GLU A 240 -9.60 3.56 18.03
C GLU A 240 -9.23 4.42 19.25
N ASN A 241 -8.97 3.78 20.40
CA ASN A 241 -8.53 4.41 21.65
C ASN A 241 -7.00 4.45 21.83
N ASP A 242 -6.24 3.84 20.92
CA ASP A 242 -4.79 3.76 21.04
C ASP A 242 -4.15 4.94 20.31
N LYS A 243 -3.06 5.50 20.85
CA LYS A 243 -2.32 6.63 20.23
C LYS A 243 -1.64 6.25 18.91
N VAL A 244 -1.81 4.99 18.47
CA VAL A 244 -1.33 4.43 17.22
C VAL A 244 -2.10 5.05 16.06
N ARG A 245 -1.72 6.27 15.69
CA ARG A 245 -2.16 6.90 14.45
C ARG A 245 -1.49 6.18 13.29
N CYS A 246 -2.29 5.63 12.38
CA CYS A 246 -1.77 5.18 11.10
C CYS A 246 -0.92 6.31 10.49
N LEU A 247 0.25 5.99 9.92
CA LEU A 247 1.03 6.95 9.14
C LEU A 247 0.35 7.23 7.79
N ILE A 248 -0.87 7.71 7.85
CA ILE A 248 -1.62 8.27 6.73
C ILE A 248 -2.07 9.62 7.26
N LYS A 249 -1.32 10.67 6.93
CA LYS A 249 -1.69 12.03 7.34
C LYS A 249 -3.11 12.30 6.81
N GLN A 250 -4.08 12.48 7.73
CA GLN A 250 -5.52 12.52 7.46
C GLN A 250 -5.94 13.58 6.42
N GLN A 251 -5.09 14.58 6.18
CA GLN A 251 -5.29 15.63 5.18
C GLN A 251 -5.54 15.08 3.76
N HIS A 252 -5.06 13.86 3.45
CA HIS A 252 -5.21 13.24 2.13
C HIS A 252 -6.47 12.38 1.95
N LEU A 253 -7.11 11.94 3.05
CA LEU A 253 -8.39 11.20 2.99
C LEU A 253 -9.57 12.12 2.70
N VAL A 254 -9.50 13.39 3.11
CA VAL A 254 -10.56 14.39 2.89
C VAL A 254 -10.81 14.60 1.39
N ARG A 255 -9.73 14.71 0.58
CA ARG A 255 -9.82 14.82 -0.88
C ARG A 255 -10.36 13.58 -1.58
N LEU A 256 -10.21 12.39 -0.99
CA LEU A 256 -10.77 11.14 -1.53
C LEU A 256 -12.30 11.04 -1.40
N SER A 257 -12.91 11.84 -0.52
CA SER A 257 -14.36 11.85 -0.28
C SER A 257 -15.08 13.03 -0.94
N MET A 258 -14.37 14.11 -1.25
CA MET A 258 -14.95 15.28 -1.91
C MET A 258 -15.03 15.03 -3.42
N ARG A 259 -16.23 14.79 -3.93
CA ARG A 259 -16.52 15.13 -5.34
C ARG A 259 -16.26 16.63 -5.46
N PRO A 260 -15.52 17.12 -6.46
CA PRO A 260 -15.53 18.55 -6.75
C PRO A 260 -16.99 18.87 -7.10
N VAL A 261 -17.69 19.53 -6.18
CA VAL A 261 -18.84 20.32 -6.55
C VAL A 261 -18.24 21.41 -7.42
N TRP A 262 -18.30 21.22 -8.73
CA TRP A 262 -18.10 22.30 -9.66
C TRP A 262 -19.13 23.36 -9.25
N PHE A 263 -18.69 24.37 -8.51
CA PHE A 263 -19.31 25.65 -8.63
C PHE A 263 -19.13 26.01 -10.10
N ARG A 264 -20.15 25.70 -10.91
CA ARG A 264 -20.38 26.47 -12.12
C ARG A 264 -20.39 27.91 -11.64
N CYS A 265 -19.31 28.63 -11.90
CA CYS A 265 -19.41 30.06 -12.11
C CYS A 265 -20.40 30.20 -13.27
N THR A 266 -21.68 30.27 -12.96
CA THR A 266 -22.65 30.91 -13.84
C THR A 266 -22.15 32.34 -13.93
N LEU A 267 -21.44 32.63 -15.02
CA LEU A 267 -21.24 33.98 -15.53
C LEU A 267 -22.59 34.69 -15.40
N PHE A 268 -22.67 35.61 -14.44
CA PHE A 268 -23.72 36.59 -14.36
C PHE A 268 -23.69 37.34 -15.71
N ARG A 269 -24.57 36.96 -16.64
CA ARG A 269 -24.86 37.79 -17.80
C ARG A 269 -25.56 39.04 -17.25
N PRO A 270 -24.99 40.25 -17.41
CA PRO A 270 -25.75 41.45 -17.10
C PRO A 270 -27.01 41.49 -17.99
N PRO A 271 -28.14 41.99 -17.47
CA PRO A 271 -29.36 42.10 -18.27
C PRO A 271 -29.13 43.04 -19.46
N PRO A 272 -29.77 42.79 -20.61
CA PRO A 272 -29.67 43.67 -21.77
C PRO A 272 -30.26 45.05 -21.45
N PRO A 273 -29.73 46.14 -22.03
CA PRO A 273 -30.28 47.47 -21.84
C PRO A 273 -31.71 47.56 -22.40
N PRO A 274 -32.59 48.37 -21.78
CA PRO A 274 -33.95 48.54 -22.26
C PRO A 274 -33.95 49.18 -23.66
N MET A 275 -34.76 48.63 -24.56
CA MET A 275 -34.96 49.18 -25.90
C MET A 275 -35.69 50.53 -25.84
N PRO A 276 -35.39 51.49 -26.72
CA PRO A 276 -36.11 52.74 -26.80
C PRO A 276 -37.54 52.50 -27.31
N VAL A 277 -38.51 53.01 -26.58
CA VAL A 277 -39.92 53.03 -26.99
C VAL A 277 -40.09 54.18 -27.98
N THR A 278 -40.27 53.87 -29.25
CA THR A 278 -40.78 54.83 -30.24
C THR A 278 -42.29 54.96 -30.05
N LEU A 279 -42.74 56.13 -29.59
CA LEU A 279 -44.15 56.51 -29.60
C LEU A 279 -44.56 56.85 -31.03
N PHE A 280 -45.51 56.09 -31.57
CA PHE A 280 -46.41 56.49 -32.65
C PHE A 280 -47.82 56.01 -32.30
#